data_AF-A0A920R6K8-F1
#
_entry.id   AF-A0A920R6K8-F1
#
_cell.length_a   1.000
_cell.length_b   1.000
_cell.length_c   1.000
_cell.angle_alpha   90.00
_cell.angle_beta   90.00
_cell.angle_gamma   90.00
#
_symmetry.space_group_name_H-M   'P 1'
#
loop_
_entity.id
_entity.type
_entity.pdbx_description
1 polymer ?
#
loop_
_entity_poly.entity_id
_entity_poly.type
_entity_poly.pdbx_seq_one_letter_code
_entity_poly.pdbx_strand_id
1 'polypeptide(L)'
;MKEGKKRGAERTQIATRNEEWSDDRLKTFLELEPPTGMPADYNILLKAYRGMTAELFERFIPIYLEDGRDINDILPDGSTFLDLVSQHRKSTAYAAALEEAGAKKVKS
;
A
#
# COMPACT_ATOMS: atom_id res chain seq x y z
N MET A 1 19.69 -10.90 20.76
CA MET A 1 18.40 -10.27 21.10
C MET A 1 18.08 -9.22 20.04
N LYS A 2 17.10 -9.52 19.18
CA LYS A 2 16.11 -8.61 18.56
C LYS A 2 15.28 -9.49 17.64
N GLU A 3 14.00 -9.55 17.97
CA GLU A 3 13.03 -10.58 17.62
C GLU A 3 12.76 -10.77 16.13
N GLY A 4 12.43 -12.02 15.79
CA GLY A 4 11.14 -12.26 15.13
C GLY A 4 11.05 -11.86 13.68
N LYS A 5 11.94 -12.39 12.83
CA LYS A 5 11.64 -12.53 11.40
C LYS A 5 10.47 -13.51 11.24
N LYS A 6 9.24 -13.04 11.46
CA LYS A 6 8.02 -13.79 11.13
C LYS A 6 8.07 -14.02 9.62
N ARG A 7 8.37 -15.27 9.30
CA ARG A 7 8.35 -15.84 7.96
C ARG A 7 6.95 -15.55 7.39
N GLY A 8 6.88 -14.68 6.39
CA GLY A 8 5.67 -14.45 5.59
C GLY A 8 5.41 -15.64 4.67
N ALA A 9 5.40 -16.84 5.23
CA ALA A 9 5.03 -18.08 4.57
C ALA A 9 3.59 -18.41 4.96
N GLU A 10 2.65 -17.56 4.57
CA GLU A 10 1.25 -17.94 4.35
C GLU A 10 0.51 -16.79 3.65
N ARG A 11 0.38 -16.90 2.32
CA ARG A 11 -0.89 -16.78 1.57
C ARG A 11 -0.61 -16.81 0.08
N THR A 12 -0.94 -17.96 -0.47
CA THR A 12 -0.97 -18.36 -1.87
C THR A 12 -1.99 -17.52 -2.64
N GLN A 13 -1.68 -16.26 -2.92
CA GLN A 13 -2.40 -15.51 -3.95
C GLN A 13 -1.42 -14.58 -4.64
N ILE A 14 -0.51 -15.22 -5.40
CA ILE A 14 0.14 -14.54 -6.53
C ILE A 14 -1.03 -14.01 -7.35
N ALA A 15 -1.14 -12.68 -7.52
CA ALA A 15 -2.12 -12.05 -8.39
C ALA A 15 -1.94 -12.58 -9.82
N THR A 16 -2.54 -13.73 -10.07
CA THR A 16 -2.39 -14.50 -11.30
C THR A 16 -3.78 -14.56 -11.87
N ARG A 17 -3.94 -13.76 -12.93
CA ARG A 17 -4.94 -13.92 -14.00
C ARG A 17 -6.26 -13.17 -13.78
N ASN A 18 -6.29 -11.92 -14.26
CA ASN A 18 -7.49 -11.30 -14.86
C ASN A 18 -8.78 -11.41 -14.03
N GLU A 19 -8.69 -11.20 -12.72
CA GLU A 19 -9.85 -11.22 -11.82
C GLU A 19 -10.10 -9.78 -11.38
N GLU A 20 -11.19 -9.18 -11.87
CA GLU A 20 -11.66 -7.88 -11.43
C GLU A 20 -12.08 -8.00 -9.96
N TRP A 21 -11.39 -7.30 -9.06
CA TRP A 21 -11.81 -7.26 -7.66
C TRP A 21 -12.94 -6.25 -7.50
N SER A 22 -14.00 -6.65 -6.81
CA SER A 22 -15.07 -5.74 -6.42
C SER A 22 -14.58 -4.75 -5.36
N ASP A 23 -15.18 -3.56 -5.31
CA ASP A 23 -14.81 -2.52 -4.36
C ASP A 23 -15.01 -2.97 -2.90
N ASP A 24 -15.95 -3.88 -2.64
CA ASP A 24 -16.14 -4.51 -1.33
C ASP A 24 -14.89 -5.28 -0.85
N ARG A 25 -14.26 -6.04 -1.76
CA ARG A 25 -13.01 -6.74 -1.47
C ARG A 25 -11.87 -5.75 -1.23
N LEU A 26 -11.85 -4.64 -1.96
CA LEU A 26 -10.89 -3.56 -1.75
C LEU A 26 -11.03 -2.96 -0.35
N LYS A 27 -12.25 -2.72 0.12
CA LYS A 27 -12.53 -2.21 1.46
C LYS A 27 -12.02 -3.12 2.59
N THR A 28 -11.96 -4.43 2.38
CA THR A 28 -11.40 -5.35 3.40
C THR A 28 -9.93 -5.05 3.74
N PHE A 29 -9.19 -4.35 2.87
CA PHE A 29 -7.83 -3.90 3.16
C PHE A 29 -7.80 -2.77 4.18
N LEU A 30 -8.84 -1.94 4.26
CA LEU A 30 -8.93 -0.83 5.22
C LEU A 30 -9.08 -1.33 6.67
N GLU A 31 -9.60 -2.55 6.83
CA GLU A 31 -9.76 -3.23 8.10
C GLU A 31 -8.45 -3.89 8.59
N LEU A 32 -7.35 -3.75 7.86
CA LEU A 32 -6.07 -4.37 8.23
C LEU A 32 -5.41 -3.64 9.40
N GLU A 33 -5.17 -4.39 10.48
CA GLU A 33 -4.44 -3.89 11.63
C GLU A 33 -2.93 -3.73 11.32
N PRO A 34 -2.32 -2.59 11.68
CA PRO A 34 -0.88 -2.41 11.54
C PRO A 34 -0.09 -3.26 12.54
N PRO A 35 1.13 -3.68 12.17
CA PRO A 35 2.07 -4.21 13.15
C PRO A 35 2.54 -3.12 14.12
N THR A 36 3.00 -3.53 15.30
CA THR A 36 3.53 -2.62 16.32
C THR A 36 4.67 -1.75 15.76
N GLY A 37 4.50 -0.42 15.84
CA GLY A 37 5.48 0.56 15.37
C GLY A 37 5.34 0.98 13.91
N MET A 38 4.23 0.63 13.25
CA MET A 38 3.89 1.10 11.91
C MET A 38 2.54 1.83 11.94
N PRO A 39 2.37 2.93 11.19
CA PRO A 39 1.07 3.55 11.03
C PRO A 39 0.06 2.63 10.32
N ALA A 40 -1.22 2.74 10.70
CA ALA A 40 -2.31 1.95 10.10
C ALA A 40 -2.40 2.18 8.59
N ASP A 41 -2.43 3.45 8.24
CA ASP A 41 -2.52 4.02 6.89
C ASP A 41 -1.40 3.51 5.98
N TYR A 42 -0.15 3.63 6.46
CA TYR A 42 1.01 3.07 5.76
C TYR A 42 0.92 1.55 5.57
N ASN A 43 0.52 0.80 6.61
CA ASN A 43 0.41 -0.66 6.52
C ASN A 43 -0.63 -1.08 5.47
N ILE A 44 -1.76 -0.39 5.39
CA ILE A 44 -2.82 -0.65 4.41
C ILE A 44 -2.28 -0.45 2.99
N LEU A 45 -1.64 0.69 2.71
CA LEU A 45 -1.02 0.97 1.40
C LEU A 45 0.03 -0.08 1.03
N LEU A 46 0.87 -0.47 1.99
CA LEU A 46 1.88 -1.51 1.78
C LEU A 46 1.27 -2.87 1.44
N LYS A 47 0.16 -3.23 2.09
CA LYS A 47 -0.56 -4.48 1.83
C LYS A 47 -1.24 -4.46 0.47
N ALA A 48 -1.89 -3.36 0.11
CA ALA A 48 -2.49 -3.16 -1.20
C ALA A 48 -1.42 -3.26 -2.31
N TYR A 49 -0.32 -2.51 -2.19
CA TYR A 49 0.78 -2.54 -3.17
C TYR A 49 1.40 -3.92 -3.37
N ARG A 50 1.46 -4.76 -2.31
CA ARG A 50 2.01 -6.11 -2.40
C ARG A 50 1.00 -7.16 -2.86
N GLY A 51 -0.30 -6.89 -2.75
CA GLY A 51 -1.38 -7.83 -3.06
C GLY A 51 -2.13 -7.55 -4.36
N MET A 52 -2.11 -6.31 -4.84
CA MET A 52 -2.89 -5.82 -5.98
C MET A 52 -1.98 -5.54 -7.18
N THR A 53 -2.56 -5.56 -8.38
CA THR A 53 -1.92 -5.00 -9.59
C THR A 53 -2.01 -3.48 -9.59
N ALA A 54 -1.26 -2.81 -10.46
CA ALA A 54 -1.29 -1.34 -10.55
C ALA A 54 -2.69 -0.79 -10.85
N GLU A 55 -3.45 -1.45 -11.73
CA GLU A 55 -4.82 -1.08 -12.08
C GLU A 55 -5.78 -1.19 -10.88
N LEU A 56 -5.68 -2.27 -10.10
CA LEU A 56 -6.48 -2.44 -8.89
C LEU A 56 -6.07 -1.43 -7.80
N PHE A 57 -4.77 -1.15 -7.70
CA PHE A 57 -4.25 -0.19 -6.75
C PHE A 57 -4.75 1.23 -7.08
N GLU A 58 -4.74 1.64 -8.34
CA GLU A 58 -5.32 2.91 -8.79
C GLU A 58 -6.79 3.05 -8.39
N ARG A 59 -7.58 1.98 -8.52
CA ARG A 59 -8.97 1.93 -8.04
C ARG A 59 -9.10 1.92 -6.51
N PHE A 60 -8.12 1.37 -5.79
CA PHE A 60 -8.11 1.31 -4.34
C PHE A 60 -7.85 2.66 -3.69
N ILE A 61 -6.98 3.48 -4.26
CA ILE A 61 -6.60 4.78 -3.70
C ILE A 61 -7.80 5.72 -3.42
N PRO A 62 -8.77 5.94 -4.32
CA PRO A 62 -9.93 6.76 -3.98
C PRO A 62 -10.74 6.17 -2.82
N ILE A 63 -10.92 4.85 -2.76
CA ILE A 63 -11.63 4.17 -1.65
C ILE A 63 -10.90 4.41 -0.32
N TYR A 64 -9.58 4.35 -0.34
CA TYR A 64 -8.73 4.62 0.81
C TYR A 64 -8.86 6.08 1.29
N LEU A 65 -8.90 7.04 0.38
CA LEU A 65 -9.11 8.45 0.71
C LEU A 65 -10.54 8.72 1.21
N GLU A 66 -11.55 8.07 0.63
CA GLU A 66 -12.94 8.17 1.07
C GLU A 66 -13.16 7.66 2.51
N ASP A 67 -12.34 6.71 2.97
CA ASP A 67 -12.30 6.23 4.36
C ASP A 67 -11.68 7.26 5.33
N GLY A 68 -11.17 8.39 4.83
CA GLY A 68 -10.55 9.45 5.63
C GLY A 68 -9.10 9.17 6.02
N ARG A 69 -8.42 8.29 5.28
CA ARG A 69 -7.02 7.88 5.53
C ARG A 69 -6.03 8.87 4.95
N ASP A 70 -4.83 8.93 5.54
CA ASP A 70 -3.75 9.77 5.02
C ASP A 70 -2.85 9.00 4.04
N ILE A 71 -2.72 9.49 2.81
CA ILE A 71 -1.83 8.92 1.78
C ILE A 71 -0.38 9.43 1.91
N ASN A 72 -0.19 10.55 2.60
CA ASN A 72 1.10 11.19 2.86
C ASN A 72 1.69 10.79 4.21
N ASP A 73 1.18 9.71 4.81
CA ASP A 73 1.68 9.22 6.09
C ASP A 73 3.17 8.88 6.02
N ILE A 74 3.88 9.25 7.09
CA ILE A 74 5.34 9.23 7.16
C ILE A 74 5.76 8.17 8.16
N LEU A 75 6.67 7.31 7.73
CA LEU A 75 7.29 6.33 8.61
C LEU A 75 8.19 7.01 9.66
N PRO A 76 8.55 6.28 10.75
CA PRO A 76 9.50 6.77 11.76
C PRO A 76 10.87 7.18 11.21
N ASP A 77 11.23 6.74 10.01
CA ASP A 77 12.47 7.08 9.32
C ASP A 77 12.35 8.35 8.45
N GLY A 78 11.18 8.99 8.41
CA GLY A 78 10.90 10.19 7.64
C GLY A 78 10.61 9.93 6.15
N SER A 79 10.40 8.68 5.73
CA SER A 79 10.01 8.36 4.34
C SER A 79 8.49 8.27 4.19
N THR A 80 7.98 8.68 3.03
CA THR A 80 6.57 8.49 2.66
C THR A 80 6.41 7.21 1.84
N PHE A 81 5.16 6.75 1.71
CA PHE A 81 4.88 5.59 0.87
C PHE A 81 5.32 5.80 -0.59
N LEU A 82 5.11 7.00 -1.13
CA LEU A 82 5.55 7.34 -2.49
C LEU A 82 7.07 7.30 -2.66
N ASP A 83 7.85 7.63 -1.62
CA ASP A 83 9.31 7.50 -1.64
C ASP A 83 9.72 6.03 -1.81
N LEU A 84 9.13 5.13 -1.02
CA LEU A 84 9.40 3.69 -1.12
C LEU A 84 9.02 3.13 -2.50
N VAL A 85 7.86 3.50 -3.02
CA VAL A 85 7.39 3.03 -4.34
C VAL A 85 8.27 3.58 -5.47
N SER A 86 8.72 4.84 -5.36
CA SER A 86 9.59 5.48 -6.36
C SER A 86 10.97 4.83 -6.48
N GLN A 87 11.47 4.19 -5.41
CA GLN A 87 12.74 3.44 -5.45
C GLN A 87 12.66 2.18 -6.33
N HIS A 88 11.46 1.68 -6.63
CA HIS A 88 11.26 0.46 -7.40
C HIS A 88 11.05 0.74 -8.90
N ARG A 89 11.97 0.27 -9.74
CA ARG A 89 11.92 0.47 -11.22
C ARG A 89 10.63 0.02 -11.91
N LYS A 90 9.92 -0.96 -11.35
CA LYS A 90 8.67 -1.50 -11.93
C LYS A 90 7.41 -0.91 -11.31
N SER A 91 7.55 0.13 -10.49
CA SER A 91 6.45 0.68 -9.71
C SER A 91 5.98 2.04 -10.17
N THR A 92 6.40 2.45 -11.37
CA THR A 92 5.98 3.70 -12.03
C THR A 92 4.46 3.86 -12.07
N ALA A 93 3.72 2.81 -12.39
CA ALA A 93 2.25 2.87 -12.43
C ALA A 93 1.62 3.09 -11.05
N TYR A 94 2.19 2.51 -10.00
CA TYR A 94 1.74 2.73 -8.62
C TYR A 94 2.10 4.12 -8.13
N ALA A 95 3.32 4.59 -8.45
CA ALA A 95 3.76 5.94 -8.12
C ALA A 95 2.86 6.98 -8.78
N ALA A 96 2.51 6.78 -10.06
CA ALA A 96 1.58 7.64 -10.77
C ALA A 96 0.21 7.69 -10.07
N ALA A 97 -0.37 6.54 -9.73
CA ALA A 97 -1.66 6.51 -9.01
C ALA A 97 -1.62 7.24 -7.66
N LEU A 98 -0.50 7.14 -6.93
CA LEU A 98 -0.29 7.89 -5.68
C LEU A 98 -0.16 9.40 -5.94
N GLU A 99 0.61 9.80 -6.95
CA GLU A 99 0.84 11.19 -7.32
C GLU A 99 -0.48 11.87 -7.76
N GLU A 100 -1.29 11.18 -8.57
CA GLU A 100 -2.61 11.65 -9.00
C GLU A 100 -3.58 11.84 -7.81
N ALA A 101 -3.43 11.00 -6.79
CA ALA A 101 -4.19 11.10 -5.54
C ALA A 101 -3.63 12.14 -4.55
N GLY A 102 -2.57 12.86 -4.92
CA GLY A 102 -1.96 13.93 -4.12
C GLY A 102 -0.88 13.48 -3.14
N ALA A 103 -0.34 12.27 -3.30
CA ALA A 103 0.82 11.81 -2.54
C ALA A 103 2.08 12.61 -2.90
N LYS A 104 2.94 12.86 -1.92
CA LYS A 104 4.16 13.66 -2.08
C LYS A 104 5.39 12.88 -1.65
N LYS A 105 6.44 13.02 -2.44
CA LYS A 105 7.79 12.58 -2.08
C LYS A 105 8.36 13.59 -1.10
N VAL A 106 8.80 13.10 0.05
CA VAL A 106 9.48 13.93 1.06
C VAL A 106 10.99 13.83 0.93
N LYS A 107 11.49 12.68 0.48
CA LYS A 107 12.89 12.48 0.12
C LYS A 107 13.00 12.50 -1.41
N SER A 108 14.05 13.13 -1.93
CA SER A 108 14.32 13.33 -3.37
C SER A 108 15.69 12.80 -3.73
#